data_AF-A0A968J185-F1
#
_entry.id   AF-A0A968J185-F1
#
_cell.length_a   1.000
_cell.length_b   1.000
_cell.length_c   1.000
_cell.angle_alpha   90.00
_cell.angle_beta   90.00
_cell.angle_gamma   90.00
#
_symmetry.space_group_name_H-M   'P 1'
#
loop_
_entity.id
_entity.type
_entity.pdbx_description
1 polymer ?
#
loop_
_entity_poly.entity_id
_entity_poly.type
_entity_poly.pdbx_seq_one_letter_code
_entity_poly.pdbx_strand_id
1 'polypeptide(L)'
;MSECVVTRRAEFSASHRYWLPQLSEDENARRFGPCAKFPGHGHNYVLYVSMVGQIDAYGMVLNLSEVKHAIAREVIADLNFGYLNTAWPEFQETLPTTENIARVIWQRLAPHLPLVNIQLYEHPKLWADYQGNGMHACLTVGTHFSAAHRLALSSLSQEENAAIYGKCARPNGHGHNYHLEVTVSGEMDAQTGAIVDLDALTAAIEHHVLEPLDHTFLNKDIAYFAEVVPTAENIAAYIQACLTLPVRELGVELHRIKLYESPNNSCEVYGPSLRPLVAPRPGWRSPCRAVPQGWLQTALQEDGCIRWLTGVQVWERMVVAMGRLAAAEPMGLVLASHPEFFPNLASAWEVWVLADRPAPLTRRGAQSPVALVGVGTGRFGLCLMPGLGLLVVEDGVGETPQVGLGWHPTTSAGRSPR
;
A
#
# COMPACT_ATOMS: atom_id res chain seq x y z
N MET A 1 -16.64 24.92 -21.61
CA MET A 1 -16.93 25.64 -20.36
C MET A 1 -16.39 24.79 -19.22
N SER A 2 -15.73 25.39 -18.23
CA SER A 2 -15.12 24.64 -17.13
C SER A 2 -16.19 24.09 -16.20
N GLU A 3 -16.09 22.82 -15.82
CA GLU A 3 -16.90 22.25 -14.74
C GLU A 3 -16.44 22.83 -13.40
N CYS A 4 -17.40 23.15 -12.53
CA CYS A 4 -17.16 23.69 -11.20
C CYS A 4 -17.78 22.76 -10.17
N VAL A 5 -17.00 22.43 -9.14
CA VAL A 5 -17.47 21.64 -7.99
C VAL A 5 -17.81 22.58 -6.85
N VAL A 6 -19.02 22.46 -6.32
CA VAL A 6 -19.48 23.20 -5.14
C VAL A 6 -19.75 22.21 -4.03
N THR A 7 -19.23 22.50 -2.84
CA THR A 7 -19.39 21.64 -1.66
C THR A 7 -20.22 22.33 -0.59
N ARG A 8 -21.26 21.65 -0.12
CA ARG A 8 -22.10 22.13 0.99
C ARG A 8 -21.84 21.31 2.24
N ARG A 9 -21.50 21.99 3.33
CA ARG A 9 -21.37 21.42 4.67
C ARG A 9 -22.69 21.38 5.42
N ALA A 10 -23.00 20.27 6.07
CA ALA A 10 -24.10 20.07 7.01
C ALA A 10 -23.62 19.27 8.23
N GLU A 11 -24.42 19.23 9.28
CA GLU A 11 -24.13 18.52 10.54
C GLU A 11 -25.39 17.82 11.03
N PHE A 12 -25.21 16.68 11.69
CA PHE A 12 -26.26 16.01 12.46
C PHE A 12 -25.63 15.20 13.60
N SER A 13 -26.37 15.01 14.68
CA SER A 13 -25.95 14.17 15.80
C SER A 13 -26.83 12.94 15.84
N ALA A 14 -26.27 11.73 15.89
CA ALA A 14 -27.06 10.51 15.94
C ALA A 14 -26.37 9.42 16.74
N SER A 15 -27.15 8.50 17.31
CA SER A 15 -26.63 7.29 17.95
C SER A 15 -26.79 6.07 17.05
N HIS A 16 -25.93 5.08 17.25
CA HIS A 16 -26.00 3.78 16.59
C HIS A 16 -25.36 2.68 17.44
N ARG A 17 -25.57 1.44 17.00
CA ARG A 17 -24.98 0.23 17.57
C ARG A 17 -24.60 -0.72 16.44
N TYR A 18 -23.46 -1.38 16.55
CA TYR A 18 -23.11 -2.48 15.68
C TYR A 18 -23.71 -3.77 16.24
N TRP A 19 -24.77 -4.24 15.59
CA TRP A 19 -25.51 -5.40 16.05
C TRP A 19 -26.11 -6.15 14.86
N LEU A 20 -25.71 -7.40 14.72
CA LEU A 20 -26.25 -8.32 13.73
C LEU A 20 -27.24 -9.26 14.43
N PRO A 21 -28.57 -9.17 14.15
CA PRO A 21 -29.60 -9.97 14.83
C PRO A 21 -29.43 -11.49 14.70
N GLN A 22 -28.75 -11.94 13.65
CA GLN A 22 -28.44 -13.34 13.38
C GLN A 22 -27.30 -13.90 14.25
N LEU A 23 -26.54 -13.05 14.94
CA LEU A 23 -25.46 -13.46 15.84
C LEU A 23 -25.94 -13.43 17.28
N SER A 24 -25.38 -14.30 18.12
CA SER A 24 -25.59 -14.28 19.56
C SER A 24 -25.01 -13.00 20.20
N GLU A 25 -25.38 -12.73 21.45
CA GLU A 25 -24.84 -11.60 22.20
C GLU A 25 -23.32 -11.69 22.37
N ASP A 26 -22.81 -12.88 22.70
CA ASP A 26 -21.38 -13.13 22.83
C ASP A 26 -20.64 -12.94 21.51
N GLU A 27 -21.22 -13.36 20.39
CA GLU A 27 -20.60 -13.18 19.06
C GLU A 27 -20.57 -11.70 18.66
N ASN A 28 -21.67 -10.97 18.86
CA ASN A 28 -21.70 -9.52 18.63
C ASN A 28 -20.69 -8.79 19.53
N ALA A 29 -20.61 -9.17 20.81
CA ALA A 29 -19.67 -8.58 21.76
C ALA A 29 -18.21 -8.87 21.37
N ARG A 30 -17.90 -10.07 20.90
CA ARG A 30 -16.55 -10.39 20.38
C ARG A 30 -16.21 -9.65 19.10
N ARG A 31 -17.19 -9.50 18.19
CA ARG A 31 -16.95 -8.92 16.86
C ARG A 31 -16.90 -7.40 16.86
N PHE A 32 -17.74 -6.73 17.66
CA PHE A 32 -17.87 -5.27 17.63
C PHE A 32 -17.57 -4.62 18.98
N GLY A 33 -17.18 -5.40 19.99
CA GLY A 33 -16.69 -4.88 21.27
C GLY A 33 -17.66 -3.88 21.92
N PRO A 34 -17.16 -2.70 22.37
CA PRO A 34 -18.00 -1.65 22.94
C PRO A 34 -19.11 -1.14 22.01
N CYS A 35 -18.91 -1.17 20.68
CA CYS A 35 -19.90 -0.69 19.70
C CYS A 35 -21.13 -1.60 19.62
N ALA A 36 -21.04 -2.85 20.10
CA ALA A 36 -22.16 -3.76 20.27
C ALA A 36 -22.91 -3.60 21.60
N LYS A 37 -22.56 -2.66 22.50
CA LYS A 37 -23.30 -2.50 23.76
C LYS A 37 -24.60 -1.73 23.58
N PHE A 38 -25.67 -2.13 24.26
CA PHE A 38 -26.91 -1.34 24.35
C PHE A 38 -26.76 -0.22 25.40
N PRO A 39 -27.30 0.99 25.19
CA PRO A 39 -28.18 1.46 24.10
C PRO A 39 -27.45 1.96 22.84
N GLY A 40 -26.17 1.63 22.67
CA GLY A 40 -25.33 2.13 21.59
C GLY A 40 -24.45 3.30 22.03
N HIS A 41 -23.86 3.98 21.06
CA HIS A 41 -23.05 5.18 21.25
C HIS A 41 -23.44 6.22 20.19
N GLY A 42 -23.00 7.47 20.31
CA GLY A 42 -23.40 8.51 19.37
C GLY A 42 -22.28 9.45 19.01
N HIS A 43 -22.46 10.08 17.86
CA HIS A 43 -21.47 10.92 17.20
C HIS A 43 -22.08 12.21 16.71
N ASN A 44 -21.22 13.21 16.50
CA ASN A 44 -21.56 14.48 15.87
C ASN A 44 -20.98 14.48 14.46
N TYR A 45 -21.80 14.05 13.51
CA TYR A 45 -21.39 13.88 12.13
C TYR A 45 -21.24 15.22 11.42
N VAL A 46 -20.22 15.33 10.58
CA VAL A 46 -20.04 16.44 9.64
C VAL A 46 -20.10 15.90 8.23
N LEU A 47 -21.10 16.34 7.47
CA LEU A 47 -21.36 15.92 6.10
C LEU A 47 -20.91 17.01 5.13
N TYR A 48 -20.08 16.66 4.16
CA TYR A 48 -19.76 17.48 3.00
C TYR A 48 -20.33 16.82 1.75
N VAL A 49 -21.25 17.52 1.09
CA VAL A 49 -21.87 17.11 -0.16
C VAL A 49 -21.24 17.90 -1.30
N SER A 50 -20.43 17.23 -2.13
CA SER A 50 -19.79 17.85 -3.30
C SER A 50 -20.59 17.54 -4.56
N MET A 51 -20.89 18.58 -5.34
CA MET A 51 -21.71 18.51 -6.55
C MET A 51 -21.02 19.21 -7.71
N VAL A 52 -21.20 18.72 -8.93
CA VAL A 52 -20.62 19.31 -10.14
C VAL A 52 -21.68 19.93 -11.03
N GLY A 53 -21.31 21.01 -11.72
CA GLY A 53 -22.10 21.56 -12.81
C GLY A 53 -21.35 22.65 -13.57
N GLN A 54 -22.01 23.20 -14.58
CA GLN A 54 -21.50 24.37 -15.30
C GLN A 54 -21.94 25.65 -14.58
N ILE A 55 -21.11 26.68 -14.66
CA ILE A 55 -21.48 28.02 -14.20
C ILE A 55 -22.49 28.60 -15.20
N ASP A 56 -23.70 28.88 -14.75
CA ASP A 56 -24.78 29.43 -15.56
C ASP A 56 -24.60 30.93 -15.85
N ALA A 57 -25.55 31.52 -16.59
CA ALA A 57 -25.53 32.94 -16.94
C ALA A 57 -25.60 33.90 -15.73
N TYR A 58 -25.99 33.40 -14.56
CA TYR A 58 -26.06 34.13 -13.30
C TYR A 58 -24.82 33.91 -12.41
N GLY A 59 -23.86 33.10 -12.86
CA GLY A 59 -22.65 32.78 -12.11
C GLY A 59 -22.82 31.66 -11.08
N MET A 60 -23.91 30.87 -11.16
CA MET A 60 -24.20 29.79 -10.21
C MET A 60 -24.00 28.42 -10.85
N VAL A 61 -23.54 27.45 -10.05
CA VAL A 61 -23.54 26.03 -10.43
C VAL A 61 -24.89 25.39 -10.08
N LEU A 62 -25.37 25.67 -8.86
CA LEU A 62 -26.63 25.20 -8.31
C LEU A 62 -27.20 26.27 -7.38
N ASN A 63 -28.52 26.31 -7.22
CA ASN A 63 -29.15 27.10 -6.19
C ASN A 63 -28.89 26.47 -4.81
N LEU A 64 -28.03 27.10 -4.00
CA LEU A 64 -27.65 26.58 -2.68
C LEU A 64 -28.82 26.45 -1.69
N SER A 65 -29.92 27.17 -1.91
CA SER A 65 -31.13 27.01 -1.10
C SER A 65 -31.83 25.69 -1.40
N GLU A 66 -31.91 25.30 -2.68
CA GLU A 66 -32.48 24.00 -3.08
C GLU A 66 -31.61 22.84 -2.59
N VAL A 67 -30.27 22.98 -2.71
CA VAL A 67 -29.31 22.02 -2.14
C VAL A 67 -29.52 21.86 -0.64
N LYS A 68 -29.64 22.97 0.11
CA LYS A 68 -29.92 22.93 1.55
C LYS A 68 -31.23 22.20 1.85
N HIS A 69 -32.30 22.48 1.11
CA HIS A 69 -33.60 21.84 1.33
C HIS A 69 -33.57 20.35 1.00
N ALA A 70 -32.86 19.94 -0.06
CA ALA A 70 -32.67 18.52 -0.38
C ALA A 70 -31.92 17.80 0.75
N ILE A 71 -30.77 18.33 1.20
CA ILE A 71 -30.01 17.73 2.32
C ILE A 71 -30.85 17.68 3.60
N ALA A 72 -31.57 18.76 3.91
CA ALA A 72 -32.40 18.82 5.11
C ALA A 72 -33.52 17.76 5.08
N ARG A 73 -34.22 17.62 3.94
CA ARG A 73 -35.36 16.72 3.79
C ARG A 73 -34.95 15.25 3.68
N GLU A 74 -33.93 14.95 2.87
CA GLU A 74 -33.57 13.55 2.56
C GLU A 74 -32.59 12.94 3.57
N VAL A 75 -31.94 13.77 4.40
CA VAL A 75 -30.90 13.31 5.35
C VAL A 75 -31.16 13.82 6.76
N ILE A 76 -31.09 15.14 6.97
CA ILE A 76 -31.02 15.69 8.34
C ILE A 76 -32.31 15.45 9.12
N ALA A 77 -33.47 15.53 8.48
CA ALA A 77 -34.77 15.34 9.12
C ALA A 77 -34.91 13.94 9.76
N ASP A 78 -34.34 12.91 9.13
CA ASP A 78 -34.44 11.53 9.60
C ASP A 78 -33.30 11.16 10.57
N LEU A 79 -32.10 11.70 10.35
CA LEU A 79 -30.92 11.28 11.10
C LEU A 79 -30.66 12.12 12.36
N ASN A 80 -30.97 13.41 12.35
CA ASN A 80 -30.56 14.30 13.43
C ASN A 80 -31.34 14.03 14.72
N PHE A 81 -30.60 13.89 15.81
CA PHE A 81 -31.05 13.41 17.12
C PHE A 81 -31.73 12.03 17.09
N GLY A 82 -31.48 11.24 16.03
CA GLY A 82 -32.06 9.92 15.82
C GLY A 82 -31.18 8.75 16.28
N TYR A 83 -31.75 7.56 16.23
CA TYR A 83 -31.05 6.28 16.36
C TYR A 83 -30.96 5.62 14.98
N LEU A 84 -29.75 5.60 14.40
CA LEU A 84 -29.52 5.25 12.98
C LEU A 84 -30.05 3.86 12.63
N ASN A 85 -29.87 2.87 13.51
CA ASN A 85 -30.32 1.49 13.26
C ASN A 85 -31.82 1.36 12.94
N THR A 86 -32.64 2.35 13.30
CA THR A 86 -34.07 2.39 13.00
C THR A 86 -34.48 3.54 12.10
N ALA A 87 -33.57 4.47 11.80
CA ALA A 87 -33.88 5.66 11.02
C ALA A 87 -34.25 5.31 9.57
N TRP A 88 -33.52 4.37 8.97
CA TRP A 88 -33.72 3.94 7.59
C TRP A 88 -33.76 2.40 7.47
N PRO A 89 -34.57 1.84 6.55
CA PRO A 89 -34.61 0.39 6.30
C PRO A 89 -33.24 -0.24 5.99
N GLU A 90 -32.39 0.49 5.27
CA GLU A 90 -31.04 0.07 4.86
C GLU A 90 -30.18 -0.30 6.10
N PHE A 91 -30.39 0.38 7.23
CA PHE A 91 -29.66 0.15 8.48
C PHE A 91 -30.21 -0.99 9.34
N GLN A 92 -31.31 -1.62 8.90
CA GLN A 92 -31.83 -2.86 9.48
C GLN A 92 -31.25 -4.10 8.76
N GLU A 93 -30.85 -3.94 7.49
CA GLU A 93 -30.22 -4.98 6.69
C GLU A 93 -28.68 -4.96 6.82
N THR A 94 -28.11 -3.77 6.99
CA THR A 94 -26.66 -3.54 7.10
C THR A 94 -26.34 -2.60 8.26
N LEU A 95 -25.13 -2.65 8.81
CA LEU A 95 -24.79 -1.78 9.94
C LEU A 95 -24.60 -0.32 9.49
N PRO A 96 -24.92 0.66 10.34
CA PRO A 96 -24.65 2.07 10.06
C PRO A 96 -23.17 2.40 10.34
N THR A 97 -22.25 1.78 9.61
CA THR A 97 -20.83 2.17 9.59
C THR A 97 -20.65 3.50 8.87
N THR A 98 -19.56 4.22 9.11
CA THR A 98 -19.33 5.53 8.48
C THR A 98 -19.43 5.47 6.95
N GLU A 99 -18.84 4.43 6.34
CA GLU A 99 -18.82 4.18 4.90
C GLU A 99 -20.22 3.88 4.36
N ASN A 100 -20.97 3.03 5.04
CA ASN A 100 -22.32 2.68 4.60
C ASN A 100 -23.29 3.83 4.80
N ILE A 101 -23.15 4.64 5.85
CA ILE A 101 -23.94 5.88 6.00
C ILE A 101 -23.65 6.82 4.82
N ALA A 102 -22.38 7.02 4.45
CA ALA A 102 -22.02 7.84 3.29
C ALA A 102 -22.64 7.31 1.98
N ARG A 103 -22.64 5.98 1.79
CA ARG A 103 -23.29 5.32 0.65
C ARG A 103 -24.80 5.53 0.61
N VAL A 104 -25.50 5.35 1.73
CA VAL A 104 -26.96 5.50 1.77
C VAL A 104 -27.36 6.98 1.61
N ILE A 105 -26.58 7.91 2.18
CA ILE A 105 -26.76 9.36 1.92
C ILE A 105 -26.63 9.66 0.42
N TRP A 106 -25.63 9.09 -0.26
CA TRP A 106 -25.49 9.24 -1.70
C TRP A 106 -26.74 8.75 -2.44
N GLN A 107 -27.23 7.54 -2.12
CA GLN A 107 -28.40 6.96 -2.78
C GLN A 107 -29.65 7.83 -2.64
N ARG A 108 -29.83 8.46 -1.48
CA ARG A 108 -30.96 9.36 -1.21
C ARG A 108 -30.82 10.71 -1.89
N LEU A 109 -29.61 11.24 -2.02
CA LEU A 109 -29.37 12.56 -2.62
C LEU A 109 -29.18 12.53 -4.15
N ALA A 110 -28.69 11.42 -4.72
CA ALA A 110 -28.40 11.30 -6.16
C ALA A 110 -29.60 11.58 -7.08
N PRO A 111 -30.86 11.23 -6.74
CA PRO A 111 -32.03 11.61 -7.54
C PRO A 111 -32.30 13.12 -7.58
N HIS A 112 -31.72 13.89 -6.64
CA HIS A 112 -32.01 15.30 -6.45
C HIS A 112 -30.84 16.22 -6.80
N LEU A 113 -29.60 15.72 -6.75
CA LEU A 113 -28.38 16.52 -6.84
C LEU A 113 -27.32 15.84 -7.73
N PRO A 114 -26.54 16.60 -8.52
CA PRO A 114 -25.45 16.04 -9.35
C PRO A 114 -24.20 15.79 -8.49
N LEU A 115 -24.23 14.72 -7.70
CA LEU A 115 -23.18 14.38 -6.74
C LEU A 115 -21.84 13.98 -7.39
N VAL A 116 -20.74 14.31 -6.72
CA VAL A 116 -19.37 13.86 -7.03
C VAL A 116 -18.74 13.15 -5.85
N ASN A 117 -18.97 13.64 -4.63
CA ASN A 117 -18.43 13.03 -3.42
C ASN A 117 -19.35 13.31 -2.23
N ILE A 118 -19.61 12.27 -1.45
CA ILE A 118 -20.10 12.37 -0.08
C ILE A 118 -18.92 12.10 0.84
N GLN A 119 -18.51 13.12 1.59
CA GLN A 119 -17.53 12.97 2.65
C GLN A 119 -18.24 13.10 3.99
N LEU A 120 -18.18 12.04 4.80
CA LEU A 120 -18.86 11.96 6.08
C LEU A 120 -17.85 11.73 7.19
N TYR A 121 -17.65 12.75 8.02
CA TYR A 121 -16.92 12.60 9.27
C TYR A 121 -17.85 12.04 10.33
N GLU A 122 -17.47 10.91 10.93
CA GLU A 122 -18.06 10.42 12.16
C GLU A 122 -17.51 11.22 13.35
N HIS A 123 -16.20 11.47 13.33
CA HIS A 123 -15.52 12.38 14.24
C HIS A 123 -14.28 12.99 13.55
N PRO A 124 -13.57 13.97 14.15
CA PRO A 124 -12.46 14.68 13.48
C PRO A 124 -11.25 13.83 13.03
N LYS A 125 -11.24 12.53 13.36
CA LYS A 125 -10.16 11.58 13.07
C LYS A 125 -10.66 10.32 12.34
N LEU A 126 -11.93 10.28 11.94
CA LEU A 126 -12.51 9.16 11.20
C LEU A 126 -13.58 9.69 10.25
N TRP A 127 -13.37 9.44 8.96
CA TRP A 127 -14.35 9.80 7.94
C TRP A 127 -14.28 8.88 6.74
N ALA A 128 -15.39 8.81 6.01
CA ALA A 128 -15.48 8.10 4.76
C ALA A 128 -15.69 9.06 3.59
N ASP A 129 -15.15 8.71 2.43
CA ASP A 129 -15.41 9.34 1.14
C ASP A 129 -16.10 8.31 0.22
N TYR A 130 -17.24 8.71 -0.36
CA TYR A 130 -18.02 7.87 -1.28
C TYR A 130 -18.40 8.63 -2.55
N GLN A 131 -18.04 8.05 -3.69
CA GLN A 131 -18.14 8.68 -5.02
C GLN A 131 -19.12 7.96 -5.96
N GLY A 132 -20.03 7.15 -5.43
CA GLY A 132 -21.05 6.45 -6.24
C GLY A 132 -20.60 5.15 -6.91
N ASN A 133 -19.45 4.60 -6.52
CA ASN A 133 -18.82 3.43 -7.17
C ASN A 133 -19.32 2.09 -6.61
N GLY A 134 -20.63 1.89 -6.56
CA GLY A 134 -21.22 0.63 -6.07
C GLY A 134 -20.92 0.40 -4.59
N MET A 135 -20.22 -0.71 -4.28
CA MET A 135 -19.81 -1.05 -2.91
C MET A 135 -18.41 -0.55 -2.55
N HIS A 136 -17.71 0.12 -3.46
CA HIS A 136 -16.37 0.65 -3.19
C HIS A 136 -16.42 2.00 -2.46
N ALA A 137 -15.66 2.15 -1.38
CA ALA A 137 -15.51 3.38 -0.61
C ALA A 137 -14.07 3.60 -0.13
N CYS A 138 -13.78 4.81 0.35
CA CYS A 138 -12.53 5.12 1.06
C CYS A 138 -12.85 5.45 2.52
N LEU A 139 -12.05 4.91 3.46
CA LEU A 139 -12.08 5.26 4.88
C LEU A 139 -10.75 5.91 5.25
N THR A 140 -10.79 7.02 5.97
CA THR A 140 -9.59 7.68 6.48
C THR A 140 -9.57 7.72 7.99
N VAL A 141 -8.45 7.29 8.56
CA VAL A 141 -8.15 7.36 9.98
C VAL A 141 -7.06 8.41 10.21
N GLY A 142 -7.34 9.36 11.10
CA GLY A 142 -6.43 10.42 11.51
C GLY A 142 -5.76 10.10 12.86
N THR A 143 -4.45 10.24 12.93
CA THR A 143 -3.67 10.09 14.16
C THR A 143 -2.51 11.10 14.21
N HIS A 144 -1.60 10.97 15.17
CA HIS A 144 -0.44 11.82 15.32
C HIS A 144 0.71 11.09 16.01
N PHE A 145 1.93 11.55 15.78
CA PHE A 145 3.13 11.18 16.53
C PHE A 145 4.05 12.39 16.67
N SER A 146 4.88 12.42 17.71
CA SER A 146 5.84 13.48 17.96
C SER A 146 7.24 12.96 17.68
N ALA A 147 7.98 13.58 16.75
CA ALA A 147 9.35 13.15 16.45
C ALA A 147 10.26 14.33 16.19
N ALA A 148 11.53 14.17 16.54
CA ALA A 148 12.59 15.11 16.25
C ALA A 148 13.43 14.65 15.05
N HIS A 149 13.97 15.61 14.30
CA HIS A 149 14.79 15.34 13.12
C HIS A 149 15.72 16.50 12.75
N ARG A 150 16.62 16.24 11.81
CA ARG A 150 17.50 17.20 11.16
C ARG A 150 17.52 16.91 9.66
N LEU A 151 17.36 17.97 8.87
CA LEU A 151 17.51 17.89 7.42
C LEU A 151 18.97 18.20 7.06
N ALA A 152 19.74 17.17 6.75
CA ALA A 152 21.12 17.33 6.31
C ALA A 152 21.58 16.11 5.51
N LEU A 153 22.31 16.36 4.42
CA LEU A 153 23.07 15.34 3.69
C LEU A 153 24.45 15.18 4.34
N SER A 154 24.83 13.94 4.63
CA SER A 154 26.11 13.60 5.27
C SER A 154 27.33 13.92 4.40
N SER A 155 27.14 14.00 3.09
CA SER A 155 28.16 14.34 2.10
C SER A 155 28.44 15.84 1.96
N LEU A 156 27.64 16.71 2.59
CA LEU A 156 27.73 18.16 2.47
C LEU A 156 28.20 18.82 3.76
N SER A 157 28.85 19.98 3.64
CA SER A 157 29.23 20.81 4.79
C SER A 157 28.01 21.36 5.55
N GLN A 158 28.21 21.90 6.75
CA GLN A 158 27.12 22.54 7.50
C GLN A 158 26.61 23.80 6.79
N GLU A 159 27.49 24.55 6.13
CA GLU A 159 27.15 25.75 5.36
C GLU A 159 26.31 25.39 4.12
N GLU A 160 26.70 24.33 3.40
CA GLU A 160 25.96 23.83 2.24
C GLU A 160 24.57 23.31 2.66
N ASN A 161 24.50 22.52 3.73
CA ASN A 161 23.22 22.07 4.29
C ASN A 161 22.35 23.23 4.77
N ALA A 162 22.93 24.25 5.41
CA ALA A 162 22.20 25.44 5.81
C ALA A 162 21.71 26.27 4.61
N ALA A 163 22.45 26.28 3.50
CA ALA A 163 22.01 26.92 2.26
C ALA A 163 20.79 26.22 1.63
N ILE A 164 20.70 24.88 1.76
CA ILE A 164 19.60 24.07 1.21
C ILE A 164 18.38 24.07 2.15
N TYR A 165 18.58 23.69 3.41
CA TYR A 165 17.49 23.42 4.35
C TYR A 165 17.27 24.53 5.40
N GLY A 166 18.10 25.58 5.38
CA GLY A 166 17.95 26.71 6.30
C GLY A 166 18.01 26.29 7.77
N LYS A 167 16.99 26.72 8.53
CA LYS A 167 16.89 26.43 9.98
C LYS A 167 16.74 24.93 10.27
N CYS A 168 16.25 24.13 9.31
CA CYS A 168 16.05 22.70 9.48
C CYS A 168 17.37 21.90 9.47
N ALA A 169 18.47 22.50 9.00
CA ALA A 169 19.82 21.92 9.02
C ALA A 169 20.60 22.19 10.32
N ARG A 170 20.00 22.85 11.33
CA ARG A 170 20.68 23.14 12.61
C ARG A 170 21.25 21.84 13.22
N PRO A 171 22.49 21.84 13.76
CA PRO A 171 23.17 20.62 14.21
C PRO A 171 22.41 19.78 15.22
N ASN A 172 21.64 20.42 16.11
CA ASN A 172 20.87 19.76 17.16
C ASN A 172 19.45 19.37 16.73
N GLY A 173 19.10 19.57 15.45
CA GLY A 173 17.77 19.28 14.93
C GLY A 173 16.67 20.20 15.49
N HIS A 174 15.44 19.76 15.27
CA HIS A 174 14.19 20.32 15.79
C HIS A 174 13.15 19.19 15.80
N GLY A 175 11.90 19.44 16.19
CA GLY A 175 10.86 18.41 16.15
C GLY A 175 9.49 18.97 15.86
N HIS A 176 8.57 18.05 15.61
CA HIS A 176 7.19 18.35 15.20
C HIS A 176 6.23 17.37 15.85
N ASN A 177 4.99 17.84 15.99
CA ASN A 177 3.84 16.98 16.24
C ASN A 177 3.21 16.70 14.88
N TYR A 178 3.61 15.58 14.28
CA TYR A 178 3.12 15.18 12.97
C TYR A 178 1.67 14.73 13.07
N HIS A 179 0.79 15.24 12.21
CA HIS A 179 -0.53 14.66 12.02
C HIS A 179 -0.50 13.75 10.80
N LEU A 180 -1.01 12.53 10.96
CA LEU A 180 -1.04 11.50 9.94
C LEU A 180 -2.49 11.17 9.60
N GLU A 181 -2.85 11.22 8.33
CA GLU A 181 -4.10 10.66 7.81
C GLU A 181 -3.75 9.45 6.94
N VAL A 182 -4.32 8.29 7.27
CA VAL A 182 -4.19 7.04 6.50
C VAL A 182 -5.53 6.76 5.85
N THR A 183 -5.59 6.86 4.53
CA THR A 183 -6.77 6.52 3.74
C THR A 183 -6.58 5.13 3.13
N VAL A 184 -7.53 4.23 3.39
CA VAL A 184 -7.63 2.92 2.74
C VAL A 184 -8.88 2.90 1.85
N SER A 185 -8.87 2.03 0.83
CA SER A 185 -10.00 1.85 -0.08
C SER A 185 -10.29 0.37 -0.31
N GLY A 186 -11.56 0.04 -0.46
CA GLY A 186 -11.99 -1.34 -0.70
C GLY A 186 -13.49 -1.47 -0.88
N GLU A 187 -13.94 -2.70 -1.08
CA GLU A 187 -15.35 -3.06 -1.17
C GLU A 187 -15.96 -3.18 0.23
N MET A 188 -17.11 -2.54 0.45
CA MET A 188 -17.89 -2.71 1.66
C MET A 188 -18.46 -4.13 1.72
N ASP A 189 -18.29 -4.78 2.88
CA ASP A 189 -18.91 -6.07 3.15
C ASP A 189 -20.44 -5.94 3.12
N ALA A 190 -21.11 -6.85 2.41
CA ALA A 190 -22.55 -6.75 2.16
C ALA A 190 -23.42 -6.89 3.42
N GLN A 191 -22.89 -7.46 4.51
CA GLN A 191 -23.61 -7.65 5.77
C GLN A 191 -23.33 -6.52 6.76
N THR A 192 -22.08 -6.09 6.86
CA THR A 192 -21.64 -5.10 7.86
C THR A 192 -21.57 -3.69 7.30
N GLY A 193 -21.36 -3.51 6.00
CA GLY A 193 -21.14 -2.21 5.39
C GLY A 193 -19.77 -1.59 5.70
N ALA A 194 -18.87 -2.30 6.37
CA ALA A 194 -17.50 -1.85 6.63
C ALA A 194 -16.60 -2.23 5.45
N ILE A 195 -15.61 -1.39 5.11
CA ILE A 195 -14.56 -1.80 4.15
C ILE A 195 -13.41 -2.56 4.82
N VAL A 196 -13.18 -2.31 6.11
CA VAL A 196 -12.09 -2.92 6.89
C VAL A 196 -12.51 -3.00 8.35
N ASP A 197 -11.93 -3.93 9.10
CA ASP A 197 -11.99 -3.89 10.56
C ASP A 197 -11.17 -2.67 11.06
N LEU A 198 -11.87 -1.69 11.64
CA LEU A 198 -11.27 -0.45 12.11
C LEU A 198 -10.26 -0.67 13.24
N ASP A 199 -10.50 -1.63 14.13
CA ASP A 199 -9.60 -1.94 15.23
C ASP A 199 -8.32 -2.57 14.67
N ALA A 200 -8.45 -3.47 13.69
CA ALA A 200 -7.30 -4.07 13.01
C ALA A 200 -6.48 -3.04 12.22
N LEU A 201 -7.14 -2.12 11.49
CA LEU A 201 -6.44 -1.03 10.78
C LEU A 201 -5.71 -0.11 11.77
N THR A 202 -6.36 0.26 12.87
CA THR A 202 -5.77 1.11 13.91
C THR A 202 -4.58 0.42 14.56
N ALA A 203 -4.68 -0.88 14.86
CA ALA A 203 -3.58 -1.67 15.39
C ALA A 203 -2.39 -1.77 14.42
N ALA A 204 -2.66 -1.92 13.11
CA ALA A 204 -1.61 -1.93 12.10
C ALA A 204 -0.88 -0.56 12.02
N ILE A 205 -1.63 0.55 12.09
CA ILE A 205 -1.04 1.90 12.13
C ILE A 205 -0.21 2.09 13.40
N GLU A 206 -0.75 1.70 14.56
CA GLU A 206 -0.04 1.78 15.83
C GLU A 206 1.29 1.02 15.76
N HIS A 207 1.24 -0.27 15.42
CA HIS A 207 2.39 -1.16 15.47
C HIS A 207 3.46 -0.83 14.42
N HIS A 208 3.06 -0.54 13.18
CA HIS A 208 4.01 -0.36 12.09
C HIS A 208 4.48 1.09 11.93
N VAL A 209 3.83 2.06 12.56
CA VAL A 209 4.11 3.49 12.36
C VAL A 209 4.26 4.25 13.67
N LEU A 210 3.30 4.16 14.60
CA LEU A 210 3.34 4.99 15.80
C LEU A 210 4.38 4.47 16.81
N GLU A 211 4.37 3.17 17.15
CA GLU A 211 5.35 2.59 18.05
C GLU A 211 6.80 2.84 17.60
N PRO A 212 7.17 2.72 16.30
CA PRO A 212 8.53 2.97 15.88
C PRO A 212 8.90 4.45 15.78
N LEU A 213 7.96 5.35 15.45
CA LEU A 213 8.29 6.75 15.14
C LEU A 213 8.03 7.72 16.31
N ASP A 214 7.08 7.41 17.18
CA ASP A 214 6.68 8.32 18.25
C ASP A 214 7.76 8.50 19.31
N HIS A 215 7.97 9.74 19.73
CA HIS A 215 9.00 10.20 20.67
C HIS A 215 10.43 9.80 20.29
N THR A 216 10.74 9.71 18.98
CA THR A 216 12.08 9.36 18.49
C THR A 216 12.83 10.56 17.88
N PHE A 217 14.14 10.42 17.74
CA PHE A 217 14.96 11.24 16.84
C PHE A 217 15.21 10.48 15.54
N LEU A 218 14.43 10.79 14.50
CA LEU A 218 14.30 10.01 13.26
C LEU A 218 15.64 9.62 12.66
N ASN A 219 16.57 10.57 12.55
CA ASN A 219 17.89 10.36 11.93
C ASN A 219 18.76 9.28 12.61
N LYS A 220 18.51 8.97 13.89
CA LYS A 220 19.31 8.02 14.68
C LYS A 220 18.56 6.75 15.00
N ASP A 221 17.28 6.88 15.32
CA ASP A 221 16.50 5.78 15.87
C ASP A 221 15.84 4.95 14.76
N ILE A 222 15.67 5.51 13.56
CA ILE A 222 15.08 4.81 12.41
C ILE A 222 16.17 4.51 11.38
N ALA A 223 16.46 3.24 11.19
CA ALA A 223 17.53 2.78 10.29
C ALA A 223 17.42 3.35 8.86
N TYR A 224 16.20 3.54 8.35
CA TYR A 224 15.96 4.14 7.04
C TYR A 224 16.46 5.60 6.96
N PHE A 225 16.29 6.39 8.01
CA PHE A 225 16.69 7.81 8.04
C PHE A 225 18.15 8.04 8.46
N ALA A 226 18.92 6.96 8.67
CA ALA A 226 20.39 7.05 8.77
C ALA A 226 21.01 7.45 7.42
N GLU A 227 20.41 6.99 6.31
CA GLU A 227 20.90 7.22 4.95
C GLU A 227 19.99 8.16 4.14
N VAL A 228 18.74 8.34 4.57
CA VAL A 228 17.73 9.17 3.88
C VAL A 228 17.39 10.40 4.73
N VAL A 229 17.36 11.58 4.10
CA VAL A 229 16.98 12.82 4.79
C VAL A 229 15.50 12.75 5.19
N PRO A 230 15.12 12.91 6.47
CA PRO A 230 13.74 12.79 6.94
C PRO A 230 12.91 14.04 6.60
N THR A 231 12.78 14.39 5.32
CA THR A 231 11.80 15.40 4.91
C THR A 231 10.38 14.86 5.09
N ALA A 232 9.37 15.72 5.17
CA ALA A 232 7.97 15.29 5.29
C ALA A 232 7.59 14.28 4.18
N GLU A 233 8.08 14.50 2.96
CA GLU A 233 7.85 13.62 1.80
C GLU A 233 8.47 12.23 2.00
N ASN A 234 9.72 12.16 2.47
CA ASN A 234 10.40 10.89 2.73
C ASN A 234 9.78 10.15 3.92
N ILE A 235 9.29 10.88 4.93
CA ILE A 235 8.54 10.29 6.04
C ILE A 235 7.22 9.71 5.55
N ALA A 236 6.45 10.45 4.74
CA ALA A 236 5.20 9.94 4.18
C ALA A 236 5.42 8.70 3.29
N ALA A 237 6.48 8.70 2.47
CA ALA A 237 6.84 7.54 1.65
C ALA A 237 7.30 6.33 2.48
N TYR A 238 8.06 6.57 3.56
CA TYR A 238 8.44 5.52 4.51
C TYR A 238 7.21 4.91 5.18
N ILE A 239 6.28 5.74 5.68
CA ILE A 239 5.02 5.30 6.29
C ILE A 239 4.18 4.49 5.30
N GLN A 240 4.10 4.93 4.04
CA GLN A 240 3.43 4.17 2.99
C GLN A 240 4.05 2.78 2.84
N ALA A 241 5.39 2.69 2.76
CA ALA A 241 6.07 1.41 2.61
C ALA A 241 5.81 0.47 3.81
N CYS A 242 5.81 1.01 5.04
CA CYS A 242 5.49 0.26 6.26
C CYS A 242 4.06 -0.29 6.26
N LEU A 243 3.09 0.47 5.75
CA LEU A 243 1.68 0.10 5.79
C LEU A 243 1.18 -0.66 4.57
N THR A 244 1.89 -0.65 3.45
CA THR A 244 1.39 -1.24 2.19
C THR A 244 1.06 -2.73 2.33
N LEU A 245 1.95 -3.53 2.93
CA LEU A 245 1.69 -4.96 3.12
C LEU A 245 0.69 -5.23 4.25
N PRO A 246 0.83 -4.66 5.47
CA PRO A 246 -0.15 -4.88 6.55
C PRO A 246 -1.58 -4.51 6.17
N VAL A 247 -1.78 -3.37 5.48
CA VAL A 247 -3.11 -2.94 5.02
C VAL A 247 -3.68 -3.91 3.99
N ARG A 248 -2.83 -4.43 3.08
CA ARG A 248 -3.24 -5.42 2.09
C ARG A 248 -3.66 -6.75 2.73
N GLU A 249 -3.00 -7.17 3.80
CA GLU A 249 -3.37 -8.38 4.56
C GLU A 249 -4.73 -8.24 5.26
N LEU A 250 -5.18 -7.00 5.52
CA LEU A 250 -6.55 -6.71 6.00
C LEU A 250 -7.60 -6.73 4.87
N GLY A 251 -7.20 -7.01 3.62
CA GLY A 251 -8.11 -7.14 2.48
C GLY A 251 -8.49 -5.82 1.79
N VAL A 252 -7.80 -4.72 2.10
CA VAL A 252 -8.02 -3.40 1.49
C VAL A 252 -6.74 -2.84 0.87
N GLU A 253 -6.86 -1.81 0.05
CA GLU A 253 -5.73 -1.12 -0.56
C GLU A 253 -5.38 0.14 0.22
N LEU A 254 -4.09 0.38 0.46
CA LEU A 254 -3.63 1.66 0.95
C LEU A 254 -3.79 2.71 -0.16
N HIS A 255 -4.71 3.65 0.01
CA HIS A 255 -5.06 4.64 -1.00
C HIS A 255 -4.19 5.89 -0.92
N ARG A 256 -3.99 6.43 0.28
CA ARG A 256 -3.28 7.70 0.49
C ARG A 256 -2.72 7.81 1.90
N ILE A 257 -1.49 8.31 1.99
CA ILE A 257 -0.88 8.82 3.22
C ILE A 257 -0.81 10.33 3.10
N LYS A 258 -1.39 11.05 4.06
CA LYS A 258 -1.20 12.49 4.21
C LYS A 258 -0.48 12.76 5.51
N LEU A 259 0.63 13.48 5.43
CA LEU A 259 1.44 13.85 6.58
C LEU A 259 1.52 15.37 6.69
N TYR A 260 1.05 15.90 7.81
CA TYR A 260 1.24 17.30 8.19
C TYR A 260 2.45 17.37 9.10
N GLU A 261 3.50 18.07 8.65
CA GLU A 261 4.64 18.44 9.50
C GLU A 261 4.25 19.58 10.46
N SER A 262 3.37 20.48 9.99
CA SER A 262 2.83 21.58 10.78
C SER A 262 1.43 21.96 10.27
N PRO A 263 0.68 22.85 10.96
CA PRO A 263 -0.63 23.30 10.48
C PRO A 263 -0.62 23.92 9.08
N ASN A 264 0.54 24.40 8.60
CA ASN A 264 0.69 25.07 7.31
C ASN A 264 1.39 24.21 6.25
N ASN A 265 1.98 23.07 6.63
CA ASN A 265 2.79 22.24 5.74
C ASN A 265 2.30 20.80 5.79
N SER A 266 1.89 20.28 4.63
CA SER A 266 1.58 18.87 4.47
C SER A 266 2.04 18.34 3.12
N CYS A 267 2.23 17.03 3.05
CA CYS A 267 2.48 16.32 1.82
C CYS A 267 1.57 15.09 1.74
N GLU A 268 1.35 14.59 0.53
CA GLU A 268 0.53 13.43 0.28
C GLU A 268 1.29 12.46 -0.62
N VAL A 269 1.27 11.18 -0.27
CA VAL A 269 1.74 10.08 -1.12
C VAL A 269 0.57 9.15 -1.36
N TYR A 270 0.26 8.92 -2.62
CA TYR A 270 -0.81 8.02 -3.02
C TYR A 270 -0.27 6.60 -3.14
N GLY A 271 -1.05 5.62 -2.68
CA GLY A 271 -0.80 4.20 -2.93
C GLY A 271 -0.51 3.93 -4.40
N PRO A 272 0.13 2.81 -4.74
CA PRO A 272 0.31 2.43 -6.13
C PRO A 272 -1.06 2.28 -6.78
N SER A 273 -1.52 3.36 -7.40
CA SER A 273 -2.57 3.28 -8.40
C SER A 273 -2.04 2.30 -9.43
N LEU A 274 -2.85 1.38 -9.96
CA LEU A 274 -2.53 0.74 -11.24
C LEU A 274 -2.54 1.82 -12.34
N ARG A 275 -1.51 2.66 -12.34
CA ARG A 275 -1.08 3.57 -13.40
C ARG A 275 0.42 3.34 -13.52
N PRO A 276 0.92 2.89 -14.68
CA PRO A 276 2.35 2.82 -14.92
C PRO A 276 2.96 4.18 -14.62
N LEU A 277 4.07 4.20 -13.87
CA LEU A 277 4.91 5.39 -13.73
C LEU A 277 5.10 5.98 -15.13
N VAL A 278 4.54 7.16 -15.34
CA VAL A 278 4.70 7.92 -16.58
C VAL A 278 6.20 8.06 -16.82
N ALA A 279 6.69 7.54 -17.94
CA ALA A 279 8.07 7.70 -18.34
C ALA A 279 8.46 9.19 -18.26
N PRO A 280 9.66 9.52 -17.77
CA PRO A 280 10.09 10.91 -17.65
C PRO A 280 10.00 11.61 -19.02
N ARG A 281 9.48 12.84 -19.03
CA ARG A 281 9.34 13.66 -20.24
C ARG A 281 10.66 13.70 -21.02
N PRO A 282 10.67 13.57 -22.36
CA PRO A 282 11.89 13.72 -23.14
C PRO A 282 12.41 15.15 -22.97
N GLY A 283 13.54 15.32 -22.26
CA GLY A 283 14.24 16.60 -22.15
C GLY A 283 14.79 16.97 -20.76
N TRP A 284 14.38 16.30 -19.67
CA TRP A 284 14.98 16.56 -18.36
C TRP A 284 16.30 15.78 -18.21
N ARG A 285 17.44 16.48 -18.30
CA ARG A 285 18.74 15.93 -17.89
C ARG A 285 18.96 16.24 -16.41
N SER A 286 18.91 15.21 -15.56
CA SER A 286 19.39 15.31 -14.18
C SER A 286 20.92 15.49 -14.19
N PRO A 287 21.50 16.35 -13.33
CA PRO A 287 22.95 16.46 -13.20
C PRO A 287 23.57 15.32 -12.38
N CYS A 288 22.78 14.33 -11.95
CA CYS A 288 23.30 13.16 -11.26
C CYS A 288 24.01 12.23 -12.25
N ARG A 289 25.32 12.05 -12.06
CA ARG A 289 26.10 10.98 -12.70
C ARG A 289 25.37 9.65 -12.51
N ALA A 290 25.33 8.88 -13.60
CA ALA A 290 24.64 7.61 -13.74
C ALA A 290 24.67 6.74 -12.47
N VAL A 291 23.49 6.56 -11.87
CA VAL A 291 23.22 5.43 -10.98
C VAL A 291 22.98 4.22 -11.89
N PRO A 292 23.71 3.10 -11.74
CA PRO A 292 23.46 1.91 -12.55
C PRO A 292 22.01 1.43 -12.39
N GLN A 293 21.34 1.19 -13.52
CA GLN A 293 20.00 0.59 -13.55
C GLN A 293 20.05 -0.81 -12.92
N GLY A 294 19.33 -0.99 -11.81
CA GLY A 294 19.22 -2.29 -11.13
C GLY A 294 18.92 -2.15 -9.63
N TRP A 295 17.74 -1.62 -9.27
CA TRP A 295 17.27 -1.62 -7.89
C TRP A 295 15.82 -2.13 -7.84
N LEU A 296 15.66 -3.45 -7.90
CA LEU A 296 14.52 -4.11 -7.25
C LEU A 296 14.88 -4.17 -5.76
N GLN A 297 14.34 -3.24 -4.97
CA GLN A 297 14.42 -3.33 -3.51
C GLN A 297 13.30 -4.26 -3.04
N THR A 298 13.67 -5.42 -2.51
CA THR A 298 12.73 -6.34 -1.86
C THR A 298 12.84 -6.12 -0.36
N ALA A 299 11.75 -5.66 0.26
CA ALA A 299 11.63 -5.61 1.71
C ALA A 299 11.40 -7.04 2.23
N LEU A 300 12.20 -7.45 3.22
CA LEU A 300 12.01 -8.71 3.93
C LEU A 300 11.75 -8.38 5.41
N GLN A 301 10.66 -8.93 5.94
CA GLN A 301 10.29 -8.79 7.35
C GLN A 301 10.85 -9.99 8.11
N GLU A 302 11.87 -9.74 8.93
CA GLU A 302 12.44 -10.71 9.89
C GLU A 302 12.35 -10.09 11.29
N ASP A 303 11.81 -10.83 12.26
CA ASP A 303 11.74 -10.43 13.68
C ASP A 303 11.14 -9.03 13.93
N GLY A 304 10.08 -8.66 13.20
CA GLY A 304 9.39 -7.38 13.38
C GLY A 304 10.13 -6.16 12.81
N CYS A 305 11.28 -6.33 12.14
CA CYS A 305 12.02 -5.26 11.48
C CYS A 305 12.00 -5.41 9.94
N ILE A 306 11.85 -4.29 9.22
CA ILE A 306 12.07 -4.25 7.76
C ILE A 306 13.57 -4.15 7.50
N ARG A 307 14.16 -5.18 6.88
CA ARG A 307 15.53 -5.12 6.35
C ARG A 307 15.52 -4.94 4.85
N TRP A 308 16.22 -3.91 4.39
CA TRP A 308 16.43 -3.64 2.97
C TRP A 308 17.64 -4.44 2.48
N LEU A 309 17.38 -5.42 1.60
CA LEU A 309 18.44 -6.22 0.98
C LEU A 309 18.76 -5.70 -0.41
N THR A 310 20.05 -5.64 -0.73
CA THR A 310 20.55 -5.46 -2.10
C THR A 310 20.26 -6.71 -2.93
N GLY A 311 20.17 -6.57 -4.26
CA GLY A 311 19.95 -7.72 -5.16
C GLY A 311 20.99 -8.84 -5.01
N VAL A 312 22.22 -8.50 -4.61
CA VAL A 312 23.29 -9.47 -4.30
C VAL A 312 22.99 -10.26 -3.03
N GLN A 313 22.49 -9.61 -1.97
CA GLN A 313 22.15 -10.28 -0.71
C GLN A 313 20.95 -11.22 -0.86
N VAL A 314 19.99 -10.86 -1.72
CA VAL A 314 18.87 -11.75 -2.08
C VAL A 314 19.39 -12.98 -2.82
N TRP A 315 20.28 -12.79 -3.80
CA TRP A 315 20.89 -13.86 -4.57
C TRP A 315 21.71 -14.84 -3.70
N GLU A 316 22.57 -14.34 -2.82
CA GLU A 316 23.39 -15.18 -1.92
C GLU A 316 22.51 -16.06 -1.02
N ARG A 317 21.42 -15.51 -0.49
CA ARG A 317 20.49 -16.26 0.36
C ARG A 317 19.69 -17.30 -0.42
N MET A 318 19.27 -17.00 -1.67
CA MET A 318 18.65 -17.99 -2.56
C MET A 318 19.60 -19.15 -2.89
N VAL A 319 20.87 -18.86 -3.19
CA VAL A 319 21.88 -19.89 -3.49
C VAL A 319 22.13 -20.78 -2.27
N VAL A 320 22.20 -20.21 -1.07
CA VAL A 320 22.36 -20.99 0.17
C VAL A 320 21.13 -21.85 0.46
N ALA A 321 19.92 -21.34 0.26
CA ALA A 321 18.68 -22.10 0.47
C ALA A 321 18.54 -23.25 -0.53
N MET A 322 18.79 -22.99 -1.82
CA MET A 322 18.78 -24.02 -2.86
C MET A 322 19.90 -25.05 -2.68
N GLY A 323 21.08 -24.64 -2.21
CA GLY A 323 22.18 -25.54 -1.86
C GLY A 323 21.85 -26.49 -0.70
N ARG A 324 21.07 -26.04 0.29
CA ARG A 324 20.59 -26.88 1.39
C ARG A 324 19.52 -27.89 0.93
N LEU A 325 18.64 -27.49 0.02
CA LEU A 325 17.65 -28.38 -0.60
C LEU A 325 18.29 -29.46 -1.47
N ALA A 326 19.28 -29.09 -2.30
CA ALA A 326 19.99 -30.04 -3.15
C ALA A 326 20.86 -31.05 -2.37
N ALA A 327 21.29 -30.69 -1.15
CA ALA A 327 22.03 -31.60 -0.27
C ALA A 327 21.11 -32.57 0.50
N ALA A 328 19.81 -32.26 0.62
CA ALA A 328 18.85 -33.05 1.39
C ALA A 328 18.22 -34.20 0.60
N GLU A 329 18.07 -34.10 -0.73
CA GLU A 329 17.47 -35.15 -1.56
C GLU A 329 18.24 -35.41 -2.87
N PRO A 330 19.06 -36.49 -2.96
CA PRO A 330 19.88 -36.74 -4.15
C PRO A 330 19.15 -37.39 -5.34
N MET A 331 17.86 -37.73 -5.26
CA MET A 331 17.16 -38.40 -6.37
C MET A 331 15.68 -38.05 -6.45
N GLY A 332 15.25 -37.52 -7.60
CA GLY A 332 13.85 -37.46 -8.02
C GLY A 332 13.17 -36.13 -7.69
N LEU A 333 13.28 -35.16 -8.59
CA LEU A 333 12.55 -33.89 -8.49
C LEU A 333 11.05 -34.13 -8.68
N VAL A 334 10.29 -34.27 -7.59
CA VAL A 334 8.83 -34.06 -7.55
C VAL A 334 8.54 -33.11 -6.39
N LEU A 335 8.51 -31.80 -6.67
CA LEU A 335 7.95 -30.83 -5.73
C LEU A 335 6.45 -30.71 -6.01
N ALA A 336 5.68 -31.57 -5.36
CA ALA A 336 4.29 -31.26 -5.05
C ALA A 336 4.29 -30.25 -3.89
N SER A 337 3.41 -29.26 -3.97
CA SER A 337 3.23 -28.18 -2.99
C SER A 337 3.03 -28.74 -1.57
N HIS A 338 4.08 -28.74 -0.76
CA HIS A 338 4.01 -29.05 0.67
C HIS A 338 4.13 -27.75 1.49
N PRO A 339 3.08 -27.31 2.19
CA PRO A 339 3.07 -26.07 2.98
C PRO A 339 3.89 -26.12 4.27
N GLU A 340 4.49 -27.26 4.64
CA GLU A 340 5.15 -27.43 5.94
C GLU A 340 6.60 -26.90 6.01
N PHE A 341 7.23 -26.56 4.89
CA PHE A 341 8.62 -26.07 4.87
C PHE A 341 8.78 -24.55 4.70
N PHE A 342 7.70 -23.84 4.33
CA PHE A 342 7.74 -22.40 4.06
C PHE A 342 6.44 -21.68 4.48
N PRO A 343 6.20 -21.50 5.79
CA PRO A 343 4.98 -20.86 6.25
C PRO A 343 4.88 -19.37 5.86
N ASN A 344 6.03 -18.69 5.60
CA ASN A 344 6.08 -17.24 5.35
C ASN A 344 6.63 -16.83 3.97
N LEU A 345 6.78 -17.77 3.03
CA LEU A 345 7.36 -17.49 1.69
C LEU A 345 6.40 -17.80 0.53
N ALA A 346 5.22 -18.37 0.82
CA ALA A 346 4.26 -18.79 -0.19
C ALA A 346 3.39 -17.65 -0.77
N SER A 347 3.40 -16.44 -0.18
CA SER A 347 2.50 -15.35 -0.60
C SER A 347 3.03 -14.46 -1.73
N ALA A 348 4.27 -14.67 -2.20
CA ALA A 348 4.90 -13.78 -3.19
C ALA A 348 5.27 -14.41 -4.55
N TRP A 349 5.02 -15.71 -4.76
CA TRP A 349 5.49 -16.39 -5.98
C TRP A 349 4.52 -17.49 -6.45
N GLU A 350 3.91 -17.32 -7.62
CA GLU A 350 3.37 -18.46 -8.38
C GLU A 350 4.51 -19.11 -9.16
N VAL A 351 4.89 -20.33 -8.78
CA VAL A 351 5.84 -21.15 -9.55
C VAL A 351 5.04 -21.93 -10.60
N TRP A 352 5.18 -21.55 -11.86
CA TRP A 352 4.59 -22.28 -12.98
C TRP A 352 5.57 -23.32 -13.52
N VAL A 353 5.24 -24.62 -13.40
CA VAL A 353 5.93 -25.68 -14.15
C VAL A 353 5.15 -25.91 -15.44
N LEU A 354 5.67 -25.39 -16.56
CA LEU A 354 5.12 -25.70 -17.89
C LEU A 354 5.52 -27.13 -18.28
N ALA A 355 4.65 -28.08 -17.96
CA ALA A 355 4.69 -29.39 -18.59
C ALA A 355 4.03 -29.31 -19.97
N ASP A 356 4.75 -29.81 -20.97
CA ASP A 356 4.26 -30.38 -22.22
C ASP A 356 4.18 -29.48 -23.48
N ARG A 357 5.25 -29.53 -24.29
CA ARG A 357 5.17 -29.69 -25.76
C ARG A 357 6.39 -30.46 -26.29
N PRO A 358 6.22 -31.52 -27.10
CA PRO A 358 7.33 -32.21 -27.73
C PRO A 358 7.87 -31.43 -28.94
N ALA A 359 9.15 -31.06 -28.92
CA ALA A 359 9.87 -30.60 -30.11
C ALA A 359 10.38 -31.81 -30.92
N PRO A 360 10.45 -31.73 -32.27
CA PRO A 360 10.72 -32.89 -33.11
C PRO A 360 12.18 -33.37 -33.04
N LEU A 361 12.32 -34.69 -32.97
CA LEU A 361 13.57 -35.46 -32.95
C LEU A 361 14.48 -35.15 -34.14
N THR A 362 15.74 -34.79 -33.84
CA THR A 362 16.87 -35.08 -34.75
C THR A 362 18.03 -35.74 -33.98
N ARG A 363 18.77 -36.59 -34.68
CA ARG A 363 19.45 -37.80 -34.20
C ARG A 363 20.70 -37.55 -33.32
N ARG A 364 20.60 -37.87 -32.03
CA ARG A 364 21.45 -38.77 -31.21
C ARG A 364 21.12 -38.51 -29.73
N GLY A 365 20.83 -39.57 -28.99
CA GLY A 365 20.02 -39.52 -27.77
C GLY A 365 20.70 -38.96 -26.52
N ALA A 366 19.92 -38.18 -25.78
CA ALA A 366 19.70 -38.21 -24.33
C ALA A 366 18.60 -37.17 -24.04
N GLN A 367 17.50 -37.55 -23.37
CA GLN A 367 16.53 -36.58 -22.86
C GLN A 367 17.07 -36.03 -21.54
N SER A 368 17.40 -34.73 -21.49
CA SER A 368 17.62 -34.02 -20.23
C SER A 368 16.40 -33.14 -19.96
N PRO A 369 15.81 -33.15 -18.74
CA PRO A 369 14.74 -32.23 -18.40
C PRO A 369 15.28 -30.79 -18.37
N VAL A 370 14.67 -29.91 -19.14
CA VAL A 370 14.93 -28.46 -19.07
C VAL A 370 13.84 -27.86 -18.18
N ALA A 371 14.24 -27.25 -17.06
CA ALA A 371 13.34 -26.51 -16.19
C ALA A 371 13.51 -25.01 -16.46
N LEU A 372 12.47 -24.36 -16.98
CA LEU A 372 12.41 -22.91 -17.10
C LEU A 372 11.86 -22.34 -15.79
N VAL A 373 12.61 -21.44 -15.15
CA VAL A 373 12.18 -20.71 -13.95
C VAL A 373 12.07 -19.23 -14.34
N GLY A 374 10.86 -18.69 -14.33
CA GLY A 374 10.61 -17.27 -14.58
C GLY A 374 10.51 -16.49 -13.27
N VAL A 375 11.11 -15.29 -13.24
CA VAL A 375 11.01 -14.33 -12.13
C VAL A 375 10.61 -12.99 -12.71
N GLY A 376 9.36 -12.57 -12.50
CA GLY A 376 8.86 -11.30 -13.04
C GLY A 376 8.97 -11.19 -14.57
N THR A 377 8.98 -9.96 -15.10
CA THR A 377 8.85 -9.66 -16.54
C THR A 377 10.03 -10.09 -17.44
N GLY A 378 11.01 -10.86 -16.93
CA GLY A 378 12.12 -11.42 -17.70
C GLY A 378 12.06 -12.95 -17.80
N ARG A 379 12.37 -13.52 -18.97
CA ARG A 379 12.56 -14.97 -19.15
C ARG A 379 14.04 -15.30 -19.04
N PHE A 380 14.40 -16.17 -18.10
CA PHE A 380 15.73 -16.77 -18.02
C PHE A 380 15.61 -18.29 -18.16
N GLY A 381 16.46 -18.91 -18.98
CA GLY A 381 16.54 -20.36 -19.10
C GLY A 381 17.65 -20.91 -18.21
N LEU A 382 17.33 -21.81 -17.29
CA LEU A 382 18.32 -22.57 -16.53
C LEU A 382 18.42 -23.99 -17.10
N CYS A 383 19.63 -24.46 -17.40
CA CYS A 383 19.85 -25.86 -17.78
C CYS A 383 20.77 -26.52 -16.76
N LEU A 384 20.26 -27.53 -16.05
CA LEU A 384 21.05 -28.36 -15.15
C LEU A 384 21.52 -29.60 -15.91
N MET A 385 22.84 -29.76 -16.06
CA MET A 385 23.44 -30.98 -16.60
C MET A 385 24.11 -31.77 -15.46
N PRO A 386 23.95 -33.10 -15.38
CA PRO A 386 24.62 -33.89 -14.35
C PRO A 386 26.14 -33.81 -14.54
N GLY A 387 26.87 -33.34 -13.51
CA GLY A 387 28.34 -33.38 -13.46
C GLY A 387 29.09 -32.20 -14.07
N LEU A 388 28.40 -31.18 -14.59
CA LEU A 388 28.98 -29.92 -15.04
C LEU A 388 28.18 -28.77 -14.41
N GLY A 389 28.87 -27.78 -13.83
CA GLY A 389 28.25 -26.67 -13.10
C GLY A 389 27.24 -25.86 -13.94
N LEU A 390 26.49 -25.00 -13.23
CA LEU A 390 25.41 -24.17 -13.74
C LEU A 390 25.79 -23.39 -15.01
N LEU A 391 25.00 -23.51 -16.08
CA LEU A 391 25.13 -22.68 -17.28
C LEU A 391 23.94 -21.70 -17.36
N VAL A 392 24.24 -20.40 -17.44
CA VAL A 392 23.25 -19.34 -17.63
C VAL A 392 23.27 -18.94 -19.10
N VAL A 393 22.11 -18.97 -19.76
CA VAL A 393 21.94 -18.43 -21.12
C VAL A 393 21.05 -17.20 -21.03
N GLU A 394 21.59 -16.07 -21.50
CA GLU A 394 20.89 -14.79 -21.58
C GLU A 394 20.31 -14.67 -23.00
N ASP A 395 18.97 -14.53 -23.12
CA ASP A 395 18.34 -14.29 -24.41
C ASP A 395 18.60 -12.83 -24.84
N GLY A 396 19.64 -12.63 -25.63
CA GLY A 396 19.82 -11.43 -26.44
C GLY A 396 18.78 -11.40 -27.55
N VAL A 397 18.05 -10.30 -27.67
CA VAL A 397 17.13 -10.06 -28.78
C VAL A 397 17.93 -10.01 -30.09
N GLY A 398 17.85 -11.08 -30.89
CA GLY A 398 18.32 -11.13 -32.27
C GLY A 398 19.64 -11.88 -32.48
N GLU A 399 19.56 -12.89 -33.37
CA GLU A 399 20.64 -13.73 -33.93
C GLU A 399 21.05 -14.99 -33.14
N THR A 400 20.98 -16.12 -33.84
CA THR A 400 21.34 -17.48 -33.40
C THR A 400 22.82 -17.58 -33.01
N PRO A 401 23.19 -18.09 -31.82
CA PRO A 401 24.59 -18.31 -31.47
C PRO A 401 25.15 -19.59 -32.13
N GLN A 402 26.29 -19.47 -32.82
CA GLN A 402 27.12 -20.62 -33.18
C GLN A 402 27.96 -21.07 -31.96
N VAL A 403 27.93 -22.37 -31.67
CA VAL A 403 28.70 -22.99 -30.58
C VAL A 403 30.14 -23.25 -31.03
N GLY A 404 31.10 -22.53 -30.46
CA GLY A 404 32.54 -22.82 -30.58
C GLY A 404 33.05 -23.57 -29.35
N LEU A 405 33.43 -24.83 -29.51
CA LEU A 405 34.08 -25.64 -28.46
C LEU A 405 35.58 -25.30 -28.39
N GLY A 406 35.99 -24.53 -27.38
CA GLY A 406 37.40 -24.31 -27.03
C GLY A 406 37.88 -25.29 -25.96
N TRP A 407 38.79 -26.20 -26.31
CA TRP A 407 39.51 -27.09 -25.39
C TRP A 407 40.69 -26.37 -24.75
N HIS A 408 40.79 -26.38 -23.41
CA HIS A 408 42.05 -26.15 -22.69
C HIS A 408 42.31 -27.32 -21.74
N PRO A 409 43.31 -28.17 -21.98
CA PRO A 409 43.74 -29.17 -21.01
C PRO A 409 44.68 -28.56 -19.97
N THR A 410 44.42 -28.87 -18.70
CA THR A 410 45.31 -28.65 -17.57
C THR A 410 46.38 -29.74 -17.53
N THR A 411 47.66 -29.37 -17.50
CA THR A 411 48.74 -30.23 -17.00
C THR A 411 49.71 -29.40 -16.16
N SER A 412 49.96 -29.90 -14.95
CA SER A 412 51.02 -29.49 -14.04
C SER A 412 52.39 -30.02 -14.50
N ALA A 413 53.44 -29.18 -14.48
CA ALA A 413 54.83 -29.56 -14.17
C ALA A 413 55.80 -28.36 -14.31
N GLY A 414 56.54 -28.07 -13.23
CA GLY A 414 58.01 -28.00 -13.29
C GLY A 414 58.75 -26.71 -13.71
N ARG A 415 59.42 -26.12 -12.70
CA ARG A 415 60.76 -25.47 -12.69
C ARG A 415 60.92 -23.99 -13.06
N SER A 416 61.75 -23.33 -12.24
CA SER A 416 62.21 -21.94 -12.30
C SER A 416 63.43 -21.76 -13.23
N PRO A 417 63.91 -20.52 -13.47
CA PRO A 417 64.53 -20.12 -14.73
C PRO A 417 66.07 -20.21 -14.73
N ARG A 418 66.63 -20.16 -15.94
CA ARG A 418 67.94 -19.54 -16.21
C ARG A 418 67.72 -18.18 -16.83
#